data_AF-A0A7K1G6B4-F1
#
_entry.id   AF-A0A7K1G6B4-F1
#
_cell.length_a   1.000
_cell.length_b   1.000
_cell.length_c   1.000
_cell.angle_alpha   90.00
_cell.angle_beta   90.00
_cell.angle_gamma   90.00
#
_symmetry.space_group_name_H-M   'P 1'
#
loop_
_entity.id
_entity.type
_entity.pdbx_description
1 polymer ?
#
loop_
_entity_poly.entity_id
_entity_poly.type
_entity_poly.pdbx_seq_one_letter_code
_entity_poly.pdbx_strand_id
1 'polypeptide(L)'
;MEENFRLVRSYQYSTEAQIFSSKLESEGIKVYLRDTNTVDSNPIWSNAVGGVKLFVENQDFEKANKILSEISQYSFDENNNLIQCPNCGAQEAEMVTSIKDLKTLFAFVFSLLFVLMPFYSRYRYKCNKCKFEFN
;
A
#
# COMPACT_ATOMS: atom_id res chain seq x y z
N MET A 1 4.80 -25.13 21.57
CA MET A 1 5.39 -24.81 20.25
C MET A 1 5.81 -23.36 20.39
N GLU A 2 7.07 -23.09 20.69
CA GLU A 2 7.55 -21.71 20.70
C GLU A 2 7.32 -21.18 19.29
N GLU A 3 6.51 -20.13 19.15
CA GLU A 3 6.28 -19.51 17.85
C GLU A 3 7.59 -18.88 17.41
N ASN A 4 8.45 -19.62 16.71
CA ASN A 4 9.75 -19.14 16.26
C ASN A 4 9.66 -17.93 15.32
N PHE A 5 8.47 -17.70 14.74
CA PHE A 5 8.20 -16.64 13.79
C PHE A 5 7.11 -15.72 14.29
N ARG A 6 7.31 -14.42 14.10
CA ARG A 6 6.35 -13.37 14.44
C ARG A 6 5.93 -12.58 13.21
N LEU A 7 4.64 -12.30 13.13
CA LEU A 7 4.04 -11.45 12.09
C LEU A 7 4.45 -10.00 12.32
N VAL A 8 5.10 -9.38 11.33
CA VAL A 8 5.51 -7.97 11.37
C VAL A 8 4.44 -7.06 10.77
N ARG A 9 4.04 -7.32 9.52
CA ARG A 9 2.98 -6.59 8.81
C ARG A 9 2.29 -7.51 7.80
N SER A 10 1.11 -7.09 7.35
CA SER A 10 0.44 -7.63 6.17
C SER A 10 0.37 -6.57 5.07
N TYR A 11 0.51 -7.01 3.81
CA TYR A 11 0.48 -6.17 2.63
C TYR A 11 -0.62 -6.63 1.67
N GLN A 12 -1.17 -5.70 0.89
CA GLN A 12 -2.32 -6.03 0.04
C GLN A 12 -1.91 -6.94 -1.12
N TYR A 13 -0.71 -6.78 -1.65
CA TYR A 13 -0.23 -7.55 -2.80
C TYR A 13 1.17 -8.12 -2.55
N SER A 14 1.50 -9.18 -3.29
CA SER A 14 2.82 -9.83 -3.24
C SER A 14 3.95 -8.87 -3.62
N THR A 15 3.70 -7.99 -4.60
CA THR A 15 4.65 -6.98 -5.06
C THR A 15 5.07 -6.03 -3.93
N GLU A 16 4.10 -5.50 -3.20
CA GLU A 16 4.34 -4.67 -2.02
C GLU A 16 5.12 -5.45 -0.95
N ALA A 17 4.69 -6.68 -0.62
CA ALA A 17 5.37 -7.52 0.34
C ALA A 17 6.84 -7.81 -0.03
N GLN A 18 7.12 -8.04 -1.31
CA GLN A 18 8.47 -8.28 -1.82
C GLN A 18 9.40 -7.07 -1.70
N ILE A 19 8.89 -5.84 -1.89
CA ILE A 19 9.67 -4.61 -1.69
C ILE A 19 10.16 -4.54 -0.24
N PHE A 20 9.26 -4.72 0.73
CA PHE A 20 9.63 -4.67 2.14
C PHE A 20 10.47 -5.87 2.59
N SER A 21 10.22 -7.06 2.01
CA SER A 21 11.07 -8.23 2.21
C SER A 21 12.51 -7.93 1.79
N SER A 22 12.69 -7.39 0.58
CA SER A 22 14.02 -7.06 0.04
C SER A 22 14.75 -6.03 0.90
N LYS A 23 14.03 -5.05 1.45
CA LYS A 23 14.60 -4.09 2.40
C LYS A 23 15.10 -4.78 3.67
N LEU A 24 14.29 -5.64 4.29
CA LEU A 24 14.71 -6.36 5.51
C LEU A 24 15.86 -7.34 5.25
N GLU A 25 15.83 -8.05 4.13
CA GLU A 25 16.90 -8.97 3.71
C GLU A 25 18.22 -8.23 3.47
N SER A 26 18.18 -7.01 2.92
CA SER A 26 19.37 -6.16 2.78
C SER A 26 20.00 -5.75 4.12
N GLU A 27 19.22 -5.78 5.21
CA GLU A 27 19.65 -5.50 6.59
C GLU A 27 20.03 -6.79 7.35
N GLY A 28 20.12 -7.91 6.63
CA GLY A 28 20.47 -9.23 7.14
C GLY A 28 19.34 -9.94 7.90
N ILE A 29 18.09 -9.48 7.80
CA ILE A 29 16.94 -10.12 8.45
C ILE A 29 16.29 -11.08 7.48
N LYS A 30 16.13 -12.34 7.90
CA LYS A 30 15.45 -13.34 7.08
C LYS A 30 13.93 -13.16 7.17
N VAL A 31 13.28 -13.16 6.00
CA VAL A 31 11.84 -12.91 5.86
C VAL A 31 11.12 -14.15 5.33
N TYR A 32 9.90 -14.34 5.79
CA TYR A 32 9.00 -15.41 5.36
C TYR A 32 7.67 -14.81 4.97
N LEU A 33 7.29 -14.94 3.69
CA LEU A 33 6.01 -14.47 3.19
C LEU A 33 4.99 -15.61 3.16
N ARG A 34 3.79 -15.34 3.66
CA ARG A 34 2.65 -16.27 3.63
C ARG A 34 1.52 -15.68 2.79
N ASP A 35 0.76 -16.56 2.13
CA ASP A 35 -0.42 -16.26 1.31
C ASP A 35 -0.11 -15.56 -0.03
N THR A 36 1.16 -15.49 -0.44
CA THR A 36 1.59 -14.95 -1.76
C THR A 36 0.86 -15.62 -2.92
N ASN A 37 0.94 -16.96 -3.02
CA ASN A 37 0.33 -17.71 -4.11
C ASN A 37 -1.20 -17.55 -4.14
N THR A 38 -1.84 -17.45 -2.97
CA THR A 38 -3.29 -17.26 -2.88
C THR A 38 -3.71 -15.90 -3.44
N VAL A 39 -2.99 -14.85 -3.07
CA VAL A 39 -3.22 -13.49 -3.56
C VAL A 39 -2.87 -13.38 -5.05
N ASP A 40 -1.78 -13.98 -5.49
CA ASP A 40 -1.34 -13.92 -6.90
C ASP A 40 -2.27 -14.71 -7.84
N SER A 41 -2.83 -15.82 -7.35
CA SER A 41 -3.80 -16.61 -8.12
C SER A 41 -5.08 -15.84 -8.39
N ASN A 42 -5.58 -15.09 -7.40
CA ASN A 42 -6.69 -14.17 -7.58
C ASN A 42 -6.61 -13.02 -6.55
N PRO A 43 -6.24 -11.80 -7.00
CA PRO A 43 -6.00 -10.65 -6.13
C PRO A 43 -7.20 -10.23 -5.27
N ILE A 44 -8.43 -10.61 -5.67
CA ILE A 44 -9.65 -10.31 -4.90
C ILE A 44 -9.60 -11.04 -3.53
N TRP A 45 -8.93 -12.19 -3.44
CA TRP A 45 -8.81 -12.94 -2.19
C TRP A 45 -7.94 -12.25 -1.15
N SER A 46 -7.12 -11.26 -1.51
CA SER A 46 -6.24 -10.57 -0.57
C SER A 46 -6.98 -10.08 0.68
N ASN A 47 -8.13 -9.42 0.50
CA ASN A 47 -8.94 -8.95 1.62
C ASN A 47 -9.52 -10.09 2.47
N ALA A 48 -9.85 -11.23 1.85
CA ALA A 48 -10.41 -12.39 2.55
C ALA A 48 -9.37 -13.13 3.40
N VAL A 49 -8.13 -13.21 2.91
CA VAL A 49 -7.03 -13.86 3.63
C VAL A 49 -6.26 -12.92 4.55
N GLY A 50 -6.54 -11.62 4.52
CA GLY A 50 -5.85 -10.61 5.33
C GLY A 50 -4.48 -10.20 4.76
N GLY A 51 -4.35 -10.24 3.43
CA GLY A 51 -3.15 -9.87 2.69
C GLY A 51 -2.03 -10.91 2.74
N VAL A 52 -0.94 -10.58 2.05
CA VAL A 52 0.33 -11.29 2.12
C VAL A 52 1.01 -10.92 3.43
N LYS A 53 1.25 -11.93 4.27
CA LYS A 53 1.77 -11.74 5.63
C LYS A 53 3.29 -11.87 5.65
N LEU A 54 3.97 -10.89 6.23
CA LEU A 54 5.41 -10.86 6.40
C LEU A 54 5.80 -11.30 7.82
N PHE A 55 6.51 -12.42 7.92
CA PHE A 55 7.03 -12.96 9.16
C PHE A 55 8.56 -12.87 9.23
N VAL A 56 9.08 -12.74 10.45
CA VAL A 56 10.52 -12.82 10.77
C VAL A 56 10.71 -13.70 12.00
N GLU A 57 11.94 -14.11 12.29
CA GLU A 57 12.25 -14.81 13.53
C GLU A 57 12.05 -13.90 14.76
N ASN A 58 11.69 -14.46 15.91
CA ASN A 58 11.41 -13.69 17.13
C ASN A 58 12.53 -12.73 17.52
N GLN A 59 13.78 -13.16 17.34
CA GLN A 59 14.96 -12.36 17.65
C GLN A 59 15.08 -11.09 16.79
N ASP A 60 14.55 -11.11 15.57
CA ASP A 60 14.62 -10.01 14.61
C ASP A 60 13.38 -9.12 14.62
N PHE A 61 12.33 -9.49 15.37
CA PHE A 61 11.04 -8.81 15.36
C PHE A 61 11.12 -7.31 15.65
N GLU A 62 11.83 -6.93 16.72
CA GLU A 62 11.98 -5.53 17.11
C GLU A 62 12.81 -4.74 16.09
N LYS A 63 13.89 -5.35 15.57
CA LYS A 63 14.75 -4.75 14.54
C LYS A 63 13.97 -4.52 13.25
N ALA A 64 13.19 -5.52 12.81
CA ALA A 64 12.36 -5.43 11.61
C ALA A 64 11.30 -4.33 11.73
N ASN A 65 10.58 -4.27 12.86
CA ASN A 65 9.59 -3.21 13.09
C ASN A 65 10.21 -1.82 13.06
N LYS A 66 11.38 -1.65 13.69
CA LYS A 66 12.10 -0.38 13.67
C LYS A 66 12.44 0.05 12.24
N ILE A 67 13.06 -0.83 11.45
CA ILE A 67 13.43 -0.52 10.05
C ILE A 67 12.19 -0.15 9.23
N LEU A 68 11.11 -0.92 9.36
CA LEU A 68 9.87 -0.66 8.62
C LEU A 68 9.13 0.61 9.08
N SER A 69 9.35 1.07 10.31
CA SER A 69 8.72 2.29 10.84
C SER A 69 9.37 3.57 10.31
N GLU A 70 10.61 3.49 9.84
CA GLU A 70 11.35 4.61 9.25
C GLU A 70 10.89 4.90 7.80
N ILE A 71 10.16 3.97 7.19
CA ILE A 71 9.63 4.11 5.83
C ILE A 71 8.29 4.87 5.90
N SER A 72 8.26 6.06 5.30
CA SER A 72 7.01 6.83 5.18
C SER A 72 5.96 6.08 4.36
N GLN A 73 4.72 6.14 4.81
CA GLN A 73 3.55 5.58 4.10
C GLN A 73 2.93 6.59 3.13
N TYR A 74 3.42 7.82 3.10
CA TYR A 74 2.85 8.92 2.32
C TYR A 74 3.60 9.16 1.02
N SER A 75 2.93 9.81 0.07
CA SER A 75 3.44 10.06 -1.28
C SER A 75 4.62 11.03 -1.28
N PHE A 76 5.59 10.73 -2.15
CA PHE A 76 6.75 11.57 -2.43
C PHE A 76 6.59 12.29 -3.77
N ASP A 77 7.22 13.46 -3.91
CA ASP A 77 7.38 14.19 -5.16
C ASP A 77 8.56 13.66 -6.01
N GLU A 78 8.79 14.25 -7.18
CA GLU A 78 9.90 13.88 -8.08
C GLU A 78 11.29 14.13 -7.47
N ASN A 79 11.38 14.97 -6.43
CA ASN A 79 12.62 15.29 -5.72
C ASN A 79 12.78 14.47 -4.43
N ASN A 80 11.96 13.42 -4.24
CA ASN A 80 11.96 12.55 -3.06
C ASN A 80 11.62 13.28 -1.75
N ASN A 81 10.81 14.34 -1.81
CA ASN A 81 10.25 15.00 -0.63
C ASN A 81 8.79 14.59 -0.42
N LEU A 82 8.35 14.52 0.84
CA LEU A 82 6.95 14.24 1.15
C LEU A 82 6.04 15.36 0.61
N ILE A 83 5.02 14.97 -0.13
CA ILE A 83 4.04 15.90 -0.72
C ILE A 83 3.32 16.65 0.40
N GLN A 84 3.42 17.98 0.37
CA GLN A 84 2.77 18.85 1.33
C GLN A 84 1.35 19.20 0.89
N CYS A 85 0.40 19.08 1.80
CA CYS A 85 -0.96 19.53 1.56
C CYS A 85 -1.02 21.07 1.46
N PRO A 86 -1.52 21.65 0.35
CA PRO A 86 -1.58 23.11 0.19
C PRO A 86 -2.59 23.79 1.13
N ASN A 87 -3.50 23.03 1.75
CA ASN A 87 -4.52 23.58 2.64
C ASN A 87 -4.09 23.60 4.12
N CYS A 88 -3.29 22.64 4.58
CA CYS A 88 -2.92 22.53 6.00
C CYS A 88 -1.43 22.31 6.29
N GLY A 89 -0.59 22.19 5.24
CA GLY A 89 0.85 21.99 5.36
C GLY A 89 1.30 20.60 5.82
N ALA A 90 0.36 19.66 6.09
CA ALA A 90 0.73 18.31 6.50
C ALA A 90 1.38 17.51 5.36
N GLN A 91 2.35 16.68 5.70
CA GLN A 91 3.07 15.76 4.79
C GLN A 91 2.42 14.36 4.71
N GLU A 92 1.11 14.32 4.93
CA GLU A 92 0.32 13.09 5.01
C GLU A 92 -0.57 12.96 3.76
N ALA A 93 0.01 13.09 2.58
CA ALA A 93 -0.73 13.04 1.31
C ALA A 93 -0.71 11.62 0.72
N GLU A 94 -1.88 11.11 0.34
CA GLU A 94 -2.05 9.79 -0.27
C GLU A 94 -2.64 9.95 -1.67
N MET A 95 -2.15 9.16 -2.63
CA MET A 95 -2.72 9.14 -3.98
C MET A 95 -4.03 8.36 -3.97
N VAL A 96 -5.09 8.95 -4.52
CA VAL A 96 -6.42 8.35 -4.59
C VAL A 96 -7.02 8.49 -5.99
N THR A 97 -7.88 7.54 -6.35
CA THR A 97 -8.80 7.68 -7.48
C THR A 97 -10.10 8.29 -6.97
N SER A 98 -10.51 9.44 -7.53
CA SER A 98 -11.65 10.20 -7.02
C SER A 98 -12.70 10.42 -8.11
N ILE A 99 -13.96 10.07 -7.81
CA ILE A 99 -15.12 10.31 -8.68
C ILE A 99 -15.84 11.55 -8.14
N LYS A 100 -15.51 12.73 -8.69
CA LYS A 100 -16.08 14.00 -8.22
C LYS A 100 -17.07 14.63 -9.17
N ASP A 101 -16.91 14.38 -10.46
CA ASP A 101 -17.73 15.02 -11.48
C ASP A 101 -18.66 13.99 -12.14
N LEU A 102 -19.82 14.46 -12.62
CA LEU A 102 -20.78 13.63 -13.36
C LEU A 102 -20.12 12.93 -14.55
N LYS A 103 -19.14 13.58 -15.22
CA LYS A 103 -18.38 12.99 -16.33
C LYS A 103 -17.61 11.74 -15.90
N THR A 104 -16.88 11.80 -14.77
CA THR A 104 -16.17 10.65 -14.21
C THR A 104 -17.13 9.56 -13.73
N LEU A 105 -18.31 9.94 -13.22
CA LEU A 105 -19.34 8.97 -12.82
C LEU A 105 -19.92 8.24 -14.04
N PHE A 106 -20.29 8.96 -15.10
CA PHE A 106 -20.79 8.37 -16.34
C PHE A 106 -19.73 7.47 -16.98
N ALA A 107 -18.46 7.91 -17.02
CA ALA A 107 -17.36 7.09 -17.52
C ALA A 107 -17.19 5.79 -16.71
N PHE A 108 -17.32 5.86 -15.38
CA PHE A 108 -17.26 4.68 -14.51
C PHE A 108 -18.43 3.72 -14.74
N VAL A 109 -19.67 4.22 -14.78
CA VAL A 109 -20.87 3.40 -15.04
C VAL A 109 -20.81 2.74 -16.42
N PHE A 110 -20.37 3.48 -17.43
CA PHE A 110 -20.19 2.95 -18.79
C PHE A 110 -19.08 1.89 -18.82
N SER A 111 -17.94 2.14 -18.17
CA SER A 111 -16.86 1.16 -18.03
C SER A 111 -17.35 -0.14 -17.38
N LEU A 112 -18.19 -0.05 -16.34
CA LEU A 112 -18.78 -1.21 -15.67
C LEU A 112 -19.75 -1.99 -16.57
N LEU A 113 -20.67 -1.29 -17.26
CA LEU A 113 -21.68 -1.92 -18.13
C LEU A 113 -21.07 -2.67 -19.30
N PHE A 114 -20.00 -2.13 -19.88
CA PHE A 114 -19.36 -2.69 -21.07
C PHE A 114 -18.13 -3.55 -20.74
N VAL A 115 -17.84 -3.78 -19.44
CA VAL A 115 -16.62 -4.46 -18.95
C VAL A 115 -15.37 -3.88 -19.63
N LEU A 116 -15.41 -2.59 -19.94
CA LEU A 116 -14.26 -1.88 -20.49
C LEU A 116 -13.34 -1.58 -19.32
N MET A 117 -12.04 -1.86 -19.48
CA MET A 117 -11.03 -1.41 -18.53
C MET A 117 -11.24 0.08 -18.25
N PRO A 118 -11.13 0.55 -16.99
CA PRO A 118 -11.34 1.96 -16.69
C PRO A 118 -10.31 2.82 -17.42
N PHE A 119 -10.70 3.37 -18.57
CA PHE A 119 -9.83 4.21 -19.42
C PHE A 119 -9.64 5.62 -18.86
N TYR A 120 -10.43 6.03 -17.85
CA TYR A 120 -10.46 7.39 -17.33
C TYR A 120 -10.33 7.44 -15.81
N SER A 121 -9.11 7.21 -15.31
CA SER A 121 -8.73 7.40 -13.91
C SER A 121 -7.92 8.69 -13.80
N ARG A 122 -8.47 9.71 -13.11
CA ARG A 122 -7.67 10.87 -12.68
C ARG A 122 -7.15 10.60 -11.28
N TYR A 123 -5.83 10.48 -11.18
CA TYR A 123 -5.14 10.45 -9.88
C TYR A 123 -5.16 11.85 -9.27
N ARG A 124 -5.46 11.90 -7.97
CA ARG A 124 -5.42 13.11 -7.15
C ARG A 124 -4.78 12.76 -5.82
N TYR A 125 -4.20 13.73 -5.14
CA TYR A 125 -3.75 13.55 -3.77
C TYR A 125 -4.86 13.91 -2.80
N LYS A 126 -4.99 13.12 -1.73
CA LYS A 126 -5.88 13.39 -0.61
C LYS A 126 -5.04 13.49 0.65
N CYS A 127 -5.15 14.60 1.37
CA CYS A 127 -4.50 14.75 2.66
C CYS A 127 -5.22 13.89 3.72
N ASN A 128 -4.49 13.05 4.44
CA ASN A 128 -5.07 12.20 5.47
C ASN A 128 -5.53 13.03 6.69
N LYS A 129 -4.81 14.11 7.03
CA LYS A 129 -5.14 15.03 8.13
C LYS A 129 -6.42 15.86 7.90
N CYS A 130 -6.49 16.64 6.82
CA CYS A 130 -7.61 17.58 6.59
C CYS A 130 -8.59 17.13 5.51
N LYS A 131 -8.40 15.95 4.91
CA LYS A 131 -9.23 15.36 3.83
C LYS A 131 -9.36 16.22 2.56
N PHE A 132 -8.55 17.27 2.42
CA PHE A 132 -8.50 18.11 1.22
C PHE A 132 -7.90 17.31 0.07
N GLU A 133 -8.54 17.40 -1.10
CA GLU A 133 -8.09 16.73 -2.31
C GLU A 133 -7.57 17.75 -3.32
N PHE A 134 -6.37 17.51 -3.82
CA PHE A 134 -5.64 18.38 -4.74
C PHE A 134 -4.97 17.55 -5.84
N ASN A 135 -4.40 18.22 -6.84
CA ASN A 135 -3.70 17.55 -7.93
C ASN A 135 -2.22 17.41 -7.60
#